data_AF-A0AAC9EWD7-F1
#
_entry.id   AF-A0AAC9EWD7-F1
#
_cell.length_a   1.000
_cell.length_b   1.000
_cell.length_c   1.000
_cell.angle_alpha   90.00
_cell.angle_beta   90.00
_cell.angle_gamma   90.00
#
_symmetry.space_group_name_H-M   'P 1'
#
loop_
_entity.id
_entity.type
_entity.pdbx_description
1 polymer ?
#
loop_
_entity_poly.entity_id
_entity_poly.type
_entity_poly.pdbx_seq_one_letter_code
_entity_poly.pdbx_strand_id
1 'polypeptide(L)'
;MPWVYKVSVHKLYLDGTYQFDAEYSGRPEYWNDSANECISNRGPLPRGTYTIGPAFNHPRTRAYTMRLTPYIENQMCGRDGFMIHGNSGAHPTQASDGCIILNLQGRMAINDSSDKILVVED
;
A
#
# COMPACT_ATOMS: atom_id res chain seq x y z
N MET A 1 3.53 -6.41 16.62
CA MET A 1 4.47 -6.75 15.54
C MET A 1 3.94 -6.07 14.29
N PRO A 2 4.82 -5.68 13.35
CA PRO A 2 4.41 -4.84 12.23
C PRO A 2 3.29 -5.46 11.40
N TRP A 3 2.55 -4.61 10.71
CA TRP A 3 1.75 -5.04 9.57
C TRP A 3 2.66 -5.64 8.51
N VAL A 4 2.19 -6.67 7.82
CA VAL A 4 2.87 -7.25 6.66
C VAL A 4 1.95 -7.21 5.47
N TYR A 5 2.39 -6.62 4.36
CA TYR A 5 1.72 -6.65 3.07
C TYR A 5 2.52 -7.52 2.10
N LYS A 6 1.89 -8.60 1.63
CA LYS A 6 2.44 -9.47 0.59
C LYS A 6 1.93 -9.01 -0.77
N VAL A 7 2.82 -8.53 -1.61
CA VAL A 7 2.48 -7.93 -2.90
C VAL A 7 1.87 -8.96 -3.84
N SER A 8 2.48 -10.14 -3.99
CA SER A 8 2.09 -11.18 -4.96
C SER A 8 0.68 -11.72 -4.75
N VAL A 9 0.29 -11.86 -3.48
CA VAL A 9 -1.01 -12.39 -3.07
C VAL A 9 -1.95 -11.31 -2.54
N HIS A 10 -1.52 -10.04 -2.53
CA HIS A 10 -2.28 -8.87 -2.09
C HIS A 10 -2.96 -9.06 -0.72
N LYS A 11 -2.24 -9.65 0.24
CA LYS A 11 -2.76 -9.96 1.59
C LYS A 11 -2.07 -9.12 2.66
N LEU A 12 -2.87 -8.70 3.64
CA LEU A 12 -2.38 -8.06 4.85
C LEU A 12 -2.48 -8.99 6.06
N TYR A 13 -1.41 -8.96 6.86
CA TYR A 13 -1.28 -9.69 8.11
C TYR A 13 -0.93 -8.71 9.22
N LEU A 14 -1.38 -9.02 10.44
CA LEU A 14 -0.95 -8.36 11.67
C LEU A 14 -0.52 -9.45 12.63
N ASP A 15 0.66 -9.33 13.21
CA ASP A 15 1.23 -10.33 14.12
C ASP A 15 1.28 -11.75 13.51
N GLY A 16 1.52 -11.85 12.20
CA GLY A 16 1.52 -13.12 11.45
C GLY A 16 0.14 -13.71 11.17
N THR A 17 -0.93 -13.07 11.65
CA THR A 17 -2.32 -13.50 11.44
C THR A 17 -2.94 -12.74 10.26
N TYR A 18 -3.51 -13.48 9.31
CA TYR A 18 -4.24 -12.91 8.18
C TYR A 18 -5.37 -12.00 8.66
N GLN A 19 -5.50 -10.82 8.06
CA GLN A 19 -6.55 -9.86 8.38
C GLN A 19 -7.53 -9.72 7.23
N PHE A 20 -7.05 -9.30 6.05
CA PHE A 20 -7.85 -9.05 4.87
C PHE A 20 -6.99 -8.91 3.62
N ASP A 21 -7.64 -8.89 2.46
CA ASP A 21 -6.99 -8.67 1.18
C ASP A 21 -7.00 -7.17 0.84
N ALA A 22 -5.90 -6.70 0.25
CA ALA A 22 -5.91 -5.50 -0.57
C ALA A 22 -6.56 -5.80 -1.93
N GLU A 23 -7.01 -4.76 -2.61
CA GLU A 23 -7.53 -4.92 -3.98
C GLU A 23 -6.37 -5.13 -4.96
N TYR A 24 -5.37 -4.24 -4.94
CA TYR A 24 -4.17 -4.31 -5.80
C TYR A 24 -3.12 -3.27 -5.41
N SER A 25 -1.91 -3.40 -5.98
CA SER A 25 -0.90 -2.36 -6.06
C SER A 25 -0.29 -2.30 -7.47
N GLY A 26 -0.04 -1.08 -7.97
CA GLY A 26 0.47 -0.83 -9.32
C GLY A 26 -0.62 -0.59 -10.38
N ARG A 27 -0.17 -0.34 -11.61
CA ARG A 27 -1.00 -0.20 -12.81
C ARG A 27 -1.33 -1.56 -13.42
N PRO A 28 -2.40 -1.67 -14.22
CA PRO A 28 -2.61 -2.83 -15.08
C PRO A 28 -1.32 -3.18 -15.85
N GLU A 29 -1.11 -4.47 -16.12
CA GLU A 29 0.15 -5.06 -16.63
C GLU A 29 1.27 -5.28 -15.60
N TYR A 30 1.28 -4.55 -14.49
CA TYR A 30 2.32 -4.64 -13.45
C TYR A 30 1.76 -4.96 -12.07
N TRP A 31 0.47 -5.28 -12.00
CA TRP A 31 -0.24 -5.51 -10.76
C TRP A 31 0.40 -6.60 -9.92
N ASN A 32 0.61 -6.28 -8.65
CA ASN A 32 0.95 -7.26 -7.63
C ASN A 32 2.20 -8.09 -7.99
N ASP A 33 3.07 -7.59 -8.87
CA ASP A 33 4.30 -8.26 -9.25
C ASP A 33 5.49 -7.45 -8.74
N SER A 34 6.09 -7.90 -7.65
CA SER A 34 7.22 -7.21 -7.02
C SER A 34 8.46 -7.14 -7.93
N ALA A 35 8.55 -7.97 -8.97
CA ALA A 35 9.62 -7.84 -9.98
C ALA A 35 9.53 -6.51 -10.75
N ASN A 36 8.34 -5.89 -10.79
CA ASN A 36 8.10 -4.62 -11.46
C ASN A 36 8.18 -3.41 -10.53
N GLU A 37 8.60 -3.58 -9.27
CA GLU A 37 8.58 -2.51 -8.25
C GLU A 37 9.47 -1.29 -8.55
N CYS A 38 10.38 -1.39 -9.52
CA CYS A 38 11.22 -0.26 -9.96
C CYS A 38 10.69 0.43 -11.23
N ILE A 39 9.55 0.01 -11.77
CA ILE A 39 8.92 0.68 -12.92
C ILE A 39 8.19 1.93 -12.42
N SER A 40 8.78 3.09 -12.72
CA SER A 40 8.27 4.40 -12.31
C SER A 40 6.81 4.61 -12.71
N ASN A 41 6.00 5.09 -11.76
CA ASN A 41 4.56 5.36 -11.90
C ASN A 41 3.69 4.19 -12.39
N ARG A 42 4.18 2.94 -12.34
CA ARG A 42 3.43 1.77 -12.82
C ARG A 42 3.58 0.54 -11.93
N GLY A 43 4.79 0.27 -11.44
CA GLY A 43 5.06 -0.87 -10.58
C GLY A 43 4.34 -0.80 -9.24
N PRO A 44 4.18 -1.93 -8.53
CA PRO A 44 3.64 -1.94 -7.18
C PRO A 44 4.58 -1.20 -6.21
N LEU A 45 4.13 -1.09 -4.95
CA LEU A 45 4.93 -0.57 -3.85
C LEU A 45 6.26 -1.35 -3.75
N PRO A 46 7.42 -0.67 -3.71
CA PRO A 46 8.69 -1.34 -3.43
C PRO A 46 8.67 -2.10 -2.11
N ARG A 47 9.32 -3.26 -2.11
CA ARG A 47 9.54 -4.04 -0.89
C ARG A 47 10.44 -3.28 0.08
N GLY A 48 10.24 -3.53 1.37
CA GLY A 48 10.96 -2.87 2.45
C GLY A 48 10.05 -2.47 3.61
N THR A 49 10.56 -1.63 4.50
CA THR A 49 9.84 -1.20 5.70
C THR A 49 9.37 0.23 5.58
N TYR A 50 8.15 0.50 6.03
CA TYR A 50 7.51 1.81 5.97
C TYR A 50 6.91 2.17 7.32
N THR A 51 6.90 3.46 7.65
CA THR A 51 5.98 3.98 8.67
C THR A 51 4.65 4.36 8.01
N ILE A 52 3.56 4.07 8.72
CA ILE A 52 2.19 4.42 8.34
C ILE A 52 1.81 5.71 9.05
N GLY A 53 1.63 6.77 8.27
CA GLY A 53 1.16 8.07 8.78
C GLY A 53 -0.31 8.03 9.23
N PRO A 54 -0.77 9.07 9.95
CA PRO A 54 -2.16 9.16 10.39
C PRO A 54 -3.11 9.20 9.18
N ALA A 55 -4.32 8.66 9.36
CA ALA A 55 -5.37 8.78 8.36
C ALA A 55 -5.78 10.24 8.16
N PHE A 56 -6.00 10.62 6.91
CA PHE A 56 -6.52 11.92 6.54
C PHE A 56 -7.49 11.81 5.34
N ASN A 57 -8.21 12.90 5.09
CA ASN A 57 -9.04 13.01 3.90
C ASN A 57 -8.23 13.62 2.75
N HIS A 58 -7.97 12.84 1.70
CA HIS A 58 -7.25 13.32 0.52
C HIS A 58 -8.24 13.77 -0.57
N PRO A 59 -8.01 14.89 -1.28
CA PRO A 59 -8.93 15.40 -2.31
C PRO A 59 -9.27 14.39 -3.42
N ARG A 60 -8.29 13.56 -3.82
CA ARG A 60 -8.45 12.52 -4.85
C ARG A 60 -8.84 11.14 -4.29
N THR A 61 -8.08 10.62 -3.34
CA THR A 61 -8.19 9.25 -2.83
C THR A 61 -9.09 9.10 -1.60
N ARG A 62 -9.66 10.22 -1.13
CA ARG A 62 -10.75 10.33 -0.15
C ARG A 62 -10.38 9.81 1.25
N ALA A 63 -11.41 9.45 2.01
CA ALA A 63 -11.34 9.19 3.45
C ALA A 63 -10.40 8.04 3.80
N TYR A 64 -9.74 8.15 4.96
CA TYR A 64 -8.79 7.17 5.47
C TYR A 64 -7.65 6.88 4.49
N THR A 65 -7.14 7.91 3.82
CA THR A 65 -5.86 7.82 3.11
C THR A 65 -4.74 7.92 4.14
N MET A 66 -3.70 7.08 4.02
CA MET A 66 -2.53 7.10 4.91
C MET A 66 -1.25 7.17 4.07
N ARG A 67 -0.30 8.03 4.45
CA ARG A 67 1.01 8.12 3.77
C ARG A 67 1.93 7.00 4.25
N LEU A 68 2.73 6.47 3.33
CA LEU A 68 3.80 5.52 3.63
C LEU A 68 5.14 6.24 3.49
N THR A 69 5.90 6.31 4.59
CA THR A 69 7.26 6.87 4.57
C THR A 69 8.25 5.71 4.62
N PRO A 70 9.06 5.50 3.58
CA PRO A 70 10.03 4.39 3.55
C PRO A 70 11.13 4.61 4.59
N TYR A 71 11.64 3.49 5.10
CA TYR A 71 12.89 3.46 5.83
C TYR A 71 14.06 3.73 4.87
N ILE A 72 15.17 4.24 5.39
CA ILE A 72 16.32 4.67 4.56
C ILE A 72 17.00 3.50 3.85
N GLU A 73 16.82 2.29 4.38
CA GLU A 73 17.32 1.04 3.84
C GLU A 73 16.53 0.54 2.62
N ASN A 74 15.32 1.08 2.37
CA ASN A 74 14.50 0.64 1.25
C ASN A 74 15.11 1.07 -0.10
N GLN A 75 15.13 0.16 -1.06
CA GLN A 75 15.50 0.47 -2.45
C GLN A 75 14.30 1.06 -3.18
N MET A 76 14.15 2.38 -3.09
CA MET A 76 12.97 3.08 -3.63
C MET A 76 13.02 3.32 -5.15
N CYS A 77 14.13 3.01 -5.82
CA CYS A 77 14.27 3.20 -7.27
C CYS A 77 13.91 4.62 -7.76
N GLY A 78 14.19 5.64 -6.93
CA GLY A 78 13.85 7.04 -7.21
C GLY A 78 12.36 7.39 -7.12
N ARG A 79 11.53 6.51 -6.56
CA ARG A 79 10.07 6.68 -6.42
C ARG A 79 9.72 7.09 -4.99
N ASP A 80 8.64 7.85 -4.85
CA ASP A 80 8.11 8.29 -3.56
C ASP A 80 6.58 8.50 -3.60
N GLY A 81 6.03 9.15 -2.58
CA GLY A 81 4.62 9.56 -2.59
C GLY A 81 3.60 8.45 -2.34
N PHE A 82 4.05 7.29 -1.87
CA PHE A 82 3.22 6.11 -1.65
C PHE A 82 2.20 6.29 -0.52
N MET A 83 1.03 5.67 -0.70
CA MET A 83 -0.09 5.74 0.23
C MET A 83 -0.84 4.40 0.30
N ILE A 84 -1.60 4.21 1.37
CA ILE A 84 -2.71 3.27 1.44
C ILE A 84 -3.99 4.08 1.22
N HIS A 85 -4.78 3.73 0.21
CA HIS A 85 -6.00 4.48 -0.09
C HIS A 85 -7.08 3.65 -0.81
N GLY A 86 -8.27 4.24 -0.98
CA GLY A 86 -9.38 3.58 -1.67
C GLY A 86 -9.27 3.63 -3.19
N ASN A 87 -9.98 2.71 -3.85
CA ASN A 87 -10.07 2.67 -5.30
C ASN A 87 -10.79 3.92 -5.86
N SER A 88 -10.55 4.23 -7.13
CA SER A 88 -11.22 5.33 -7.82
C SER A 88 -12.56 4.87 -8.39
N GLY A 89 -13.65 5.51 -7.98
CA GLY A 89 -14.97 5.28 -8.60
C GLY A 89 -15.05 5.75 -10.06
N ALA A 90 -14.22 6.73 -10.46
CA ALA A 90 -14.19 7.25 -11.82
C ALA A 90 -13.28 6.44 -12.76
N HIS A 91 -12.22 5.84 -12.20
CA HIS A 91 -11.23 5.06 -12.94
C HIS A 91 -10.91 3.78 -12.16
N PRO A 92 -11.86 2.82 -12.12
CA PRO A 92 -11.61 1.55 -11.47
C PRO A 92 -10.36 0.90 -12.08
N THR A 93 -9.63 0.14 -11.26
CA THR A 93 -8.43 -0.62 -11.65
C THR A 93 -7.23 0.21 -12.14
N GLN A 94 -7.31 1.53 -12.11
CA GLN A 94 -6.23 2.43 -12.58
C GLN A 94 -5.81 3.46 -11.53
N ALA A 95 -6.24 3.27 -10.28
CA ALA A 95 -6.06 4.24 -9.21
C ALA A 95 -4.66 4.23 -8.58
N SER A 96 -3.85 3.20 -8.85
CA SER A 96 -2.53 3.02 -8.25
C SER A 96 -1.40 3.22 -9.25
N ASP A 97 -0.48 4.12 -8.91
CA ASP A 97 0.85 4.25 -9.51
C ASP A 97 1.92 3.56 -8.64
N GLY A 98 1.49 2.64 -7.76
CA GLY A 98 2.31 1.93 -6.76
C GLY A 98 1.79 2.02 -5.32
N CYS A 99 0.68 2.73 -5.07
CA CYS A 99 -0.01 2.73 -3.79
C CYS A 99 -0.69 1.38 -3.49
N ILE A 100 -1.01 1.10 -2.24
CA ILE A 100 -1.86 -0.04 -1.84
C ILE A 100 -3.31 0.41 -1.93
N ILE A 101 -4.08 -0.24 -2.81
CA ILE A 101 -5.52 -0.02 -2.90
C ILE A 101 -6.23 -0.95 -1.94
N LEU A 102 -6.92 -0.38 -0.97
CA LEU A 102 -7.56 -1.11 0.11
C LEU A 102 -8.94 -0.53 0.37
N ASN A 103 -9.92 -1.38 0.68
CA ASN A 103 -11.28 -0.94 1.00
C ASN A 103 -11.36 -0.11 2.30
N LEU A 104 -12.48 0.57 2.54
CA LEU A 104 -12.59 1.49 3.68
C LEU A 104 -12.40 0.77 5.04
N GLN A 105 -12.94 -0.43 5.20
CA GLN A 105 -12.85 -1.19 6.45
C GLN A 105 -11.40 -1.56 6.79
N GLY A 106 -10.63 -2.04 5.81
CA GLY A 106 -9.21 -2.34 6.00
C GLY A 106 -8.40 -1.08 6.33
N ARG A 107 -8.71 0.06 5.70
CA ARG A 107 -8.04 1.33 6.03
C ARG A 107 -8.34 1.80 7.44
N MET A 108 -9.58 1.63 7.91
CA MET A 108 -9.94 1.91 9.30
C MET A 108 -9.21 0.97 10.27
N ALA A 109 -9.13 -0.33 9.97
CA ALA A 109 -8.42 -1.29 10.81
C ALA A 109 -6.93 -0.95 10.99
N ILE A 110 -6.25 -0.55 9.91
CA ILE A 110 -4.85 -0.09 9.97
C ILE A 110 -4.74 1.23 10.73
N ASN A 111 -5.68 2.15 10.55
CA ASN A 111 -5.71 3.41 11.28
C ASN A 111 -5.88 3.21 12.80
N ASP A 112 -6.72 2.27 13.20
CA ASP A 112 -7.07 2.03 14.60
C ASP A 112 -6.02 1.15 15.31
N SER A 113 -5.21 0.41 14.54
CA SER A 113 -4.05 -0.33 15.05
C SER A 113 -3.04 0.58 15.75
N SER A 114 -2.53 0.17 16.91
CA SER A 114 -1.40 0.83 17.56
C SER A 114 -0.07 0.62 16.83
N ASP A 115 0.05 -0.48 16.06
CA ASP A 115 1.22 -0.71 15.22
C ASP A 115 1.12 0.13 13.94
N LYS A 116 2.18 0.90 13.68
CA LYS A 116 2.30 1.86 12.57
C LYS A 116 3.48 1.53 11.66
N ILE A 117 3.99 0.31 11.73
CA ILE A 117 5.01 -0.19 10.81
C ILE A 117 4.36 -1.13 9.82
N LEU A 118 4.72 -0.97 8.54
CA LEU A 118 4.38 -1.87 7.46
C LEU A 118 5.66 -2.48 6.87
N VAL A 119 5.75 -3.79 6.86
CA VAL A 119 6.74 -4.55 6.10
C VAL A 119 6.10 -5.00 4.80
N VAL A 120 6.73 -4.67 3.68
CA VAL A 120 6.31 -5.05 2.33
C VAL A 120 7.24 -6.14 1.84
N GLU A 121 6.65 -7.29 1.54
CA GLU A 121 7.33 -8.47 1.01
C GLU A 121 6.56 -9.00 -0.21
N ASP A 122 7.14 -10.01 -0.87
CA ASP A 122 6.48 -10.66 -2.01
C ASP A 122 5.35 -11.60 -1.57
#